data_AF-A0A089HHY5-F1
#
_entry.id   AF-A0A089HHY5-F1
#
_cell.length_a   1.000
_cell.length_b   1.000
_cell.length_c   1.000
_cell.angle_alpha   90.00
_cell.angle_beta   90.00
_cell.angle_gamma   90.00
#
_symmetry.space_group_name_H-M   'P 1'
#
loop_
_entity.id
_entity.type
_entity.pdbx_description
1 polymer ?
#
loop_
_entity_poly.entity_id
_entity_poly.type
_entity_poly.pdbx_seq_one_letter_code
_entity_poly.pdbx_strand_id
1 'polypeptide(L)'
;MHASVQPTYTWSQDCIFSGKSQKAVLLIEWRGTAQPGIGRKKSQKLAARDIELRIWLEPHVSLTEVHGCRLAESGDQGLLLSLGAIRSGQSKYIALEFHLESLAAGRHEMLWLQWRYRQRPGERGRELPVQKLSLEYSRHTGYIDKASSFYVEKHVELLKVEKTIAEALLLYSEGQQMLAREKLRRHADNLLLMAMRSGDSVLLREAESLYIQCERKSDPIEKEQTSAM
;
A
#
# COMPACT_ATOMS: atom_id res chain seq x y z
N MET A 1 -20.41 -2.40 -20.59
CA MET A 1 -18.99 -2.05 -20.80
C MET A 1 -18.20 -2.54 -19.60
N HIS A 2 -17.17 -3.37 -19.77
CA HIS A 2 -16.32 -3.79 -18.65
C HIS A 2 -15.29 -2.69 -18.33
N ALA A 3 -15.16 -2.35 -17.04
CA ALA A 3 -14.15 -1.40 -16.57
C ALA A 3 -12.74 -2.01 -16.68
N SER A 4 -11.75 -1.21 -17.11
CA SER A 4 -10.35 -1.68 -17.23
C SER A 4 -9.65 -1.89 -15.89
N VAL A 5 -10.19 -1.29 -14.84
CA VAL A 5 -9.68 -1.33 -13.48
C VAL A 5 -10.79 -1.90 -12.60
N GLN A 6 -10.45 -2.91 -11.82
CA GLN A 6 -11.35 -3.53 -10.84
C GLN A 6 -10.75 -3.39 -9.44
N PRO A 7 -11.23 -2.41 -8.64
CA PRO A 7 -10.76 -2.22 -7.29
C PRO A 7 -11.48 -3.16 -6.31
N THR A 8 -10.76 -3.61 -5.29
CA THR A 8 -11.24 -4.38 -4.15
C THR A 8 -10.73 -3.73 -2.87
N TYR A 9 -11.58 -3.68 -1.85
CA TYR A 9 -11.32 -2.99 -0.59
C TYR A 9 -11.40 -3.98 0.55
N THR A 10 -10.37 -4.02 1.38
CA THR A 10 -10.32 -4.91 2.54
C THR A 10 -9.89 -4.12 3.76
N TRP A 11 -10.77 -4.04 4.76
CA TRP A 11 -10.41 -3.50 6.05
C TRP A 11 -9.59 -4.50 6.85
N SER A 12 -8.65 -4.00 7.65
CA SER A 12 -7.91 -4.77 8.66
C SER A 12 -8.83 -5.47 9.65
N GLN A 13 -9.99 -4.90 9.96
CA GLN A 13 -10.96 -5.43 10.89
C GLN A 13 -12.37 -5.24 10.33
N ASP A 14 -13.23 -6.24 10.50
CA ASP A 14 -14.62 -6.16 10.07
C ASP A 14 -15.48 -5.28 11.00
N CYS A 15 -15.03 -5.09 12.25
CA CYS A 15 -15.74 -4.36 13.28
C CYS A 15 -14.76 -3.68 14.25
N ILE A 16 -15.10 -2.45 14.67
CA ILE A 16 -14.29 -1.59 15.55
C ILE A 16 -14.98 -1.49 16.91
N PHE A 17 -14.23 -1.58 18.01
CA PHE A 17 -14.81 -1.36 19.34
C PHE A 17 -15.12 0.13 19.59
N SER A 18 -16.35 0.39 20.02
CA SER A 18 -16.98 1.72 20.05
C SER A 18 -16.60 2.58 21.26
N GLY A 19 -15.87 2.03 22.23
CA GLY A 19 -15.58 2.70 23.50
C GLY A 19 -14.22 3.41 23.58
N LYS A 20 -13.41 3.35 22.53
CA LYS A 20 -12.15 4.11 22.40
C LYS A 20 -11.87 4.40 20.93
N SER A 21 -11.06 5.42 20.67
CA SER A 21 -10.47 5.65 19.35
C SER A 21 -9.48 4.54 19.00
N GLN A 22 -9.40 4.20 17.71
CA GLN A 22 -8.64 3.05 17.23
C GLN A 22 -7.95 3.34 15.90
N LYS A 23 -7.00 2.46 15.56
CA LYS A 23 -6.39 2.46 14.23
C LYS A 23 -7.07 1.43 13.37
N ALA A 24 -7.29 1.76 12.10
CA ALA A 24 -7.74 0.82 11.09
C ALA A 24 -6.94 1.00 9.81
N VAL A 25 -6.65 -0.10 9.14
CA VAL A 25 -6.00 -0.09 7.83
C VAL A 25 -6.99 -0.50 6.75
N LEU A 26 -7.02 0.24 5.65
CA LEU A 26 -7.70 -0.12 4.41
C LEU A 26 -6.67 -0.56 3.38
N LEU A 27 -6.72 -1.82 2.98
CA LEU A 27 -6.00 -2.31 1.82
C LEU A 27 -6.86 -2.13 0.56
N ILE A 28 -6.29 -1.48 -0.44
CA ILE A 28 -6.91 -1.28 -1.75
C ILE A 28 -6.11 -2.06 -2.79
N GLU A 29 -6.70 -3.11 -3.32
CA GLU A 29 -6.17 -3.85 -4.48
C GLU A 29 -6.87 -3.35 -5.75
N TRP A 30 -6.14 -3.17 -6.84
CA TRP A 30 -6.79 -3.04 -8.15
C TRP A 30 -6.10 -3.87 -9.22
N ARG A 31 -6.93 -4.46 -10.09
CA ARG A 31 -6.48 -5.34 -11.18
C ARG A 31 -6.75 -4.74 -12.54
N GLY A 32 -5.77 -4.89 -13.45
CA GLY A 32 -5.94 -4.54 -14.85
C GLY A 32 -6.66 -5.65 -15.61
N THR A 33 -7.88 -5.42 -16.10
CA THR A 33 -8.63 -6.43 -16.85
C THR A 33 -8.23 -6.45 -18.32
N ALA A 34 -8.21 -7.64 -18.93
CA ALA A 34 -8.10 -7.77 -20.39
C ALA A 34 -9.42 -7.37 -21.07
N GLN A 35 -9.36 -6.63 -22.17
CA GLN A 35 -10.56 -6.41 -22.99
C GLN A 35 -10.95 -7.71 -23.72
N PRO A 36 -12.21 -8.16 -23.60
CA PRO A 36 -12.71 -9.26 -24.43
C PRO A 36 -12.88 -8.75 -25.86
N GLY A 37 -12.08 -9.25 -26.81
CA GLY A 37 -12.27 -8.97 -28.24
C GLY A 37 -11.02 -8.85 -29.12
N ILE A 38 -9.81 -8.83 -28.55
CA ILE A 38 -8.58 -8.82 -29.37
C ILE A 38 -7.83 -10.13 -29.11
N GLY A 39 -7.78 -10.95 -30.16
CA GLY A 39 -7.40 -12.36 -30.16
C GLY A 39 -6.13 -12.73 -29.37
N ARG A 40 -6.12 -14.01 -28.98
CA ARG A 40 -5.07 -14.82 -28.35
C ARG A 40 -3.63 -14.39 -28.65
N LYS A 41 -3.15 -13.34 -27.99
CA LYS A 41 -1.73 -13.19 -27.63
C LYS A 41 -1.72 -12.72 -26.18
N LYS A 42 -1.03 -13.46 -25.31
CA LYS A 42 -0.75 -13.16 -23.89
C LYS A 42 0.12 -11.88 -23.76
N SER A 43 -0.24 -10.80 -24.42
CA SER A 43 0.53 -9.56 -24.39
C SER A 43 0.11 -8.75 -23.17
N GLN A 44 1.10 -8.38 -22.35
CA GLN A 44 1.04 -7.43 -21.24
C GLN A 44 0.64 -6.01 -21.73
N LYS A 45 -0.48 -5.87 -22.43
CA LYS A 45 -0.98 -4.59 -22.92
C LYS A 45 -1.37 -3.71 -21.74
N LEU A 46 -1.10 -2.42 -21.87
CA LEU A 46 -1.52 -1.42 -20.90
C LEU A 46 -3.05 -1.45 -20.80
N ALA A 47 -3.58 -1.72 -19.62
CA ALA A 47 -5.01 -1.79 -19.37
C ALA A 47 -5.59 -0.41 -19.04
N ALA A 48 -4.85 0.36 -18.23
CA ALA A 48 -5.16 1.73 -17.89
C ALA A 48 -3.88 2.53 -17.59
N ARG A 49 -3.95 3.84 -17.80
CA ARG A 49 -2.91 4.84 -17.52
C ARG A 49 -3.51 6.03 -16.78
N ASP A 50 -2.64 6.88 -16.24
CA ASP A 50 -3.02 8.08 -15.50
C ASP A 50 -4.11 7.77 -14.46
N ILE A 51 -3.92 6.67 -13.73
CA ILE A 51 -4.84 6.17 -12.73
C ILE A 51 -4.71 7.07 -11.52
N GLU A 52 -5.84 7.60 -11.08
CA GLU A 52 -5.98 8.44 -9.92
C GLU A 52 -7.10 7.90 -9.04
N LEU A 53 -6.93 8.06 -7.73
CA LEU A 53 -7.93 7.77 -6.73
C LEU A 53 -8.18 9.02 -5.89
N ARG A 54 -9.42 9.50 -5.94
CA ARG A 54 -9.92 10.56 -5.06
C ARG A 54 -10.59 9.95 -3.85
N ILE A 55 -10.28 10.48 -2.67
CA ILE A 55 -10.80 10.01 -1.39
C ILE A 55 -11.35 11.19 -0.61
N TRP A 56 -12.57 11.06 -0.12
CA TRP A 56 -13.17 12.00 0.82
C TRP A 56 -13.38 11.29 2.14
N LEU A 57 -12.83 11.84 3.21
CA LEU A 57 -12.93 11.28 4.55
C LEU A 57 -14.10 11.89 5.29
N GLU A 58 -14.73 11.09 6.13
CA GLU A 58 -15.71 11.58 7.10
C GLU A 58 -15.02 12.30 8.26
N PRO A 59 -15.68 13.24 8.95
CA PRO A 59 -15.05 14.09 9.98
C PRO A 59 -14.38 13.34 11.13
N HIS A 60 -14.85 12.12 11.44
CA HIS A 60 -14.34 11.28 12.51
C HIS A 60 -13.21 10.33 12.05
N VAL A 61 -12.74 10.48 10.81
CA VAL A 61 -11.70 9.65 10.19
C VAL A 61 -10.53 10.52 9.79
N SER A 62 -9.36 10.24 10.36
CA SER A 62 -8.11 10.94 10.04
C SER A 62 -7.13 9.98 9.38
N LEU A 63 -6.60 10.34 8.20
CA LEU A 63 -5.53 9.58 7.55
C LEU A 63 -4.20 9.83 8.28
N THR A 64 -3.53 8.76 8.70
CA THR A 64 -2.22 8.84 9.39
C THR A 64 -1.07 8.47 8.49
N GLU A 65 -1.18 7.38 7.72
CA GLU A 65 -0.10 6.92 6.83
C GLU A 65 -0.64 6.38 5.50
N VAL A 66 0.21 6.44 4.47
CA VAL A 66 -0.05 5.90 3.14
C VAL A 66 1.14 5.06 2.72
N HIS A 67 0.88 3.81 2.31
CA HIS A 67 1.88 2.87 1.83
C HIS A 67 1.60 2.47 0.38
N GLY A 68 2.66 2.33 -0.42
CA GLY A 68 2.56 1.91 -1.83
C GLY A 68 2.26 3.03 -2.83
N CYS A 69 2.02 4.26 -2.37
CA CYS A 69 1.88 5.43 -3.23
C CYS A 69 2.25 6.72 -2.49
N ARG A 70 2.35 7.81 -3.25
CA ARG A 70 2.52 9.16 -2.71
C ARG A 70 1.21 9.93 -2.85
N LEU A 71 0.91 10.73 -1.83
CA LEU A 71 -0.19 11.68 -1.86
C LEU A 71 0.18 12.81 -2.83
N ALA A 72 -0.63 13.02 -3.87
CA ALA A 72 -0.39 14.07 -4.85
C ALA A 72 -0.94 15.41 -4.35
N GLU A 73 -2.16 15.40 -3.81
CA GLU A 73 -2.83 16.58 -3.27
C GLU A 73 -3.61 16.20 -2.01
N SER A 74 -3.65 17.12 -1.04
CA SER A 74 -4.40 17.01 0.21
C SER A 74 -4.99 18.38 0.54
N GLY A 75 -6.30 18.45 0.74
CA GLY A 75 -6.98 19.69 1.16
C GLY A 75 -8.48 19.49 1.37
N ASP A 76 -9.22 20.59 1.48
CA ASP A 76 -10.67 20.60 1.74
C ASP A 76 -11.49 19.83 0.69
N GLN A 77 -10.94 19.65 -0.52
CA GLN A 77 -11.60 18.92 -1.61
C GLN A 77 -11.37 17.41 -1.56
N GLY A 78 -10.69 16.88 -0.53
CA GLY A 78 -10.33 15.48 -0.39
C GLY A 78 -8.85 15.20 -0.69
N LEU A 79 -8.52 13.92 -0.68
CA LEU A 79 -7.18 13.39 -0.94
C LEU A 79 -7.10 12.87 -2.37
N LEU A 80 -5.99 13.16 -3.06
CA LEU A 80 -5.73 12.66 -4.41
C LEU A 80 -4.47 11.78 -4.43
N LEU A 81 -4.61 10.53 -4.85
CA LEU A 81 -3.52 9.60 -5.03
C LEU A 81 -3.25 9.35 -6.51
N SER A 82 -2.01 9.56 -6.94
CA SER A 82 -1.55 9.25 -8.30
C SER A 82 -0.96 7.84 -8.34
N LEU A 83 -1.68 6.92 -8.99
CA LEU A 83 -1.39 5.47 -8.99
C LEU A 83 -0.71 4.98 -10.29
N GLY A 84 -0.53 5.89 -11.25
CA GLY A 84 0.24 5.66 -12.48
C GLY A 84 -0.52 4.78 -13.47
N ALA A 85 0.09 3.70 -13.95
CA ALA A 85 -0.51 2.82 -14.96
C ALA A 85 -0.53 1.36 -14.52
N ILE A 86 -1.40 0.56 -15.13
CA ILE A 86 -1.53 -0.88 -14.86
C ILE A 86 -1.61 -1.67 -16.16
N ARG A 87 -0.92 -2.81 -16.20
CA ARG A 87 -0.99 -3.75 -17.32
C ARG A 87 -2.10 -4.78 -17.09
N SER A 88 -2.58 -5.37 -18.19
CA SER A 88 -3.56 -6.45 -18.11
C SER A 88 -2.98 -7.65 -17.34
N GLY A 89 -3.76 -8.20 -16.41
CA GLY A 89 -3.38 -9.31 -15.53
C GLY A 89 -2.51 -8.93 -14.33
N GLN A 90 -2.09 -7.65 -14.23
CA GLN A 90 -1.35 -7.16 -13.08
C GLN A 90 -2.32 -6.77 -11.95
N SER A 91 -1.96 -7.08 -10.70
CA SER A 91 -2.52 -6.48 -9.50
C SER A 91 -1.56 -5.45 -8.92
N LYS A 92 -2.10 -4.38 -8.36
CA LYS A 92 -1.38 -3.40 -7.55
C LYS A 92 -2.11 -3.16 -6.24
N TYR A 93 -1.36 -2.69 -5.25
CA TYR A 93 -1.84 -2.52 -3.88
C TYR A 93 -1.39 -1.18 -3.32
N ILE A 94 -2.24 -0.57 -2.51
CA ILE A 94 -1.89 0.51 -1.58
C ILE A 94 -2.56 0.21 -0.24
N ALA A 95 -1.99 0.72 0.84
CA ALA A 95 -2.60 0.66 2.16
C ALA A 95 -2.71 2.07 2.75
N LEU A 96 -3.88 2.35 3.34
CA LEU A 96 -4.18 3.61 4.00
C LEU A 96 -4.41 3.31 5.48
N GLU A 97 -3.62 3.91 6.36
CA GLU A 97 -3.80 3.80 7.80
C GLU A 97 -4.59 5.00 8.31
N PHE A 98 -5.61 4.73 9.11
CA PHE A 98 -6.50 5.73 9.67
C PHE A 98 -6.48 5.69 11.19
N HIS A 99 -6.61 6.87 11.79
CA HIS A 99 -7.10 7.04 13.14
C HIS A 99 -8.61 7.28 13.09
N LEU A 100 -9.36 6.46 13.81
CA LEU A 100 -10.81 6.49 13.90
C LEU A 100 -11.23 6.98 15.28
N GLU A 101 -12.08 8.00 15.34
CA GLU A 101 -12.65 8.45 16.59
C GLU A 101 -13.67 7.44 17.16
N SER A 102 -13.92 7.56 18.46
CA SER A 102 -14.91 6.74 19.15
C SER A 102 -16.31 7.18 18.75
N LEU A 103 -17.10 6.28 18.18
CA LEU A 103 -18.49 6.52 17.81
C LEU A 103 -19.43 5.60 18.58
N ALA A 104 -20.74 5.90 18.54
CA ALA A 104 -21.76 5.00 19.04
C ALA A 104 -21.74 3.66 18.27
N ALA A 105 -22.20 2.57 18.88
CA ALA A 105 -22.35 1.30 18.18
C ALA A 105 -23.33 1.45 17.00
N GLY A 106 -23.01 0.82 15.87
CA GLY A 106 -23.74 0.95 14.62
C GLY A 106 -22.80 1.02 13.41
N ARG A 107 -23.39 1.02 12.21
CA ARG A 107 -22.62 1.13 10.97
C ARG A 107 -22.44 2.59 10.60
N HIS A 108 -21.20 3.03 10.48
CA HIS A 108 -20.83 4.41 10.16
C HIS A 108 -20.09 4.47 8.84
N GLU A 109 -20.32 5.54 8.09
CA GLU A 109 -19.58 5.84 6.86
C GLU A 109 -18.19 6.31 7.21
N MET A 110 -17.17 5.79 6.52
CA MET A 110 -15.78 6.13 6.80
C MET A 110 -15.22 7.07 5.75
N LEU A 111 -15.47 6.74 4.48
CA LEU A 111 -14.94 7.48 3.34
C LEU A 111 -15.67 7.14 2.04
N TRP A 112 -15.53 8.05 1.07
CA TRP A 112 -15.96 7.87 -0.31
C TRP A 112 -14.75 7.83 -1.25
N LEU A 113 -14.85 7.03 -2.30
CA LEU A 113 -13.77 6.75 -3.25
C LEU A 113 -14.26 6.97 -4.67
N GLN A 114 -13.49 7.68 -5.49
CA GLN A 114 -13.74 7.78 -6.92
C GLN A 114 -12.46 7.54 -7.72
N TRP A 115 -12.52 6.58 -8.63
CA TRP A 115 -11.42 6.25 -9.53
C TRP A 115 -11.54 7.01 -10.84
N ARG A 116 -10.42 7.52 -11.33
CA ARG A 116 -10.29 8.12 -12.65
C ARG A 116 -9.11 7.49 -13.38
N TYR A 117 -9.27 7.17 -14.67
CA TYR A 117 -8.20 6.60 -15.49
C TYR A 117 -8.43 6.83 -16.98
N ARG A 118 -7.40 6.62 -17.80
CA ARG A 118 -7.50 6.59 -19.28
C ARG A 118 -7.14 5.21 -19.81
N GLN A 119 -7.77 4.76 -20.89
CA GLN A 119 -7.41 3.47 -21.52
C GLN A 119 -6.32 3.67 -22.59
N ARG A 120 -6.55 4.57 -23.55
CA ARG A 120 -5.60 4.90 -24.61
C ARG A 120 -5.03 6.32 -24.46
N PRO A 121 -3.85 6.61 -25.06
CA PRO A 121 -3.35 7.99 -25.09
C PRO A 121 -4.32 8.85 -25.91
N GLY A 122 -4.67 10.03 -25.39
CA GLY A 122 -5.60 10.96 -26.05
C GLY A 122 -7.09 10.69 -25.82
N GLU A 123 -7.47 9.60 -25.15
CA GLU A 123 -8.86 9.37 -24.76
C GLU A 123 -9.29 10.21 -23.56
N ARG A 124 -10.59 10.55 -23.51
CA ARG A 124 -11.22 11.18 -22.34
C ARG A 124 -11.07 10.27 -21.12
N GLY A 125 -10.82 10.88 -19.96
CA GLY A 125 -10.80 10.17 -18.69
C GLY A 125 -12.12 9.43 -18.44
N ARG A 126 -12.02 8.19 -17.99
CA ARG A 126 -13.13 7.38 -17.50
C ARG A 126 -13.14 7.47 -15.99
N GLU A 127 -14.34 7.57 -15.43
CA GLU A 127 -14.56 7.56 -14.00
C GLU A 127 -15.36 6.31 -13.63
N LEU A 128 -14.98 5.67 -12.53
CA LEU A 128 -15.82 4.63 -11.93
C LEU A 128 -16.88 5.29 -11.03
N PRO A 129 -18.02 4.61 -10.80
CA PRO A 129 -18.99 5.06 -9.83
C PRO A 129 -18.34 5.31 -8.46
N VAL A 130 -18.81 6.34 -7.76
CA VAL A 130 -18.36 6.64 -6.41
C VAL A 130 -18.71 5.45 -5.50
N GLN A 131 -17.74 4.99 -4.74
CA GLN A 131 -17.90 3.89 -3.79
C GLN A 131 -17.81 4.41 -2.36
N LYS A 132 -18.77 4.00 -1.55
CA LYS A 132 -18.89 4.35 -0.15
C LYS A 132 -18.42 3.18 0.71
N LEU A 133 -17.43 3.42 1.56
CA LEU A 133 -16.95 2.43 2.51
C LEU A 133 -17.45 2.79 3.92
N SER A 134 -17.84 1.75 4.65
CA SER A 134 -18.38 1.86 6.00
C SER A 134 -17.75 0.81 6.90
N LEU A 135 -17.72 1.08 8.20
CA LEU A 135 -17.30 0.14 9.23
C LEU A 135 -18.39 -0.01 10.29
N GLU A 136 -18.45 -1.19 10.90
CA GLU A 136 -19.37 -1.47 12.00
C GLU A 136 -18.69 -1.21 13.34
N TYR A 137 -19.32 -0.42 14.20
CA TYR A 137 -18.88 -0.15 15.56
C TYR A 137 -19.67 -1.01 16.54
N SER A 138 -18.98 -1.68 17.45
CA SER A 138 -19.59 -2.58 18.43
C SER A 138 -19.11 -2.32 19.85
N ARG A 139 -19.97 -2.61 20.83
CA ARG A 139 -19.60 -2.58 22.26
C ARG A 139 -19.01 -3.90 22.76
N HIS A 140 -18.89 -4.91 21.90
CA HIS A 140 -18.26 -6.16 22.31
C HIS A 140 -16.76 -5.95 22.52
N THR A 141 -16.30 -6.17 23.75
CA THR A 141 -14.89 -5.98 24.16
C THR A 141 -13.94 -6.93 23.44
N GLY A 142 -14.45 -8.02 22.85
CA GLY A 142 -13.67 -8.90 21.98
C GLY A 142 -13.09 -8.19 20.75
N TYR A 143 -13.61 -7.03 20.36
CA TYR A 143 -13.07 -6.20 19.27
C TYR A 143 -12.01 -5.19 19.72
N ILE A 144 -11.65 -5.15 21.02
CA ILE A 144 -10.61 -4.23 21.53
C ILE A 144 -9.22 -4.65 21.05
N ASP A 145 -8.94 -5.94 21.07
CA ASP A 145 -7.64 -6.54 20.72
C ASP A 145 -7.79 -7.63 19.65
N LYS A 146 -8.87 -7.56 18.85
CA LYS A 146 -9.06 -8.52 17.75
C LYS A 146 -7.90 -8.36 16.77
N ALA A 147 -7.23 -9.48 16.51
CA ALA A 147 -6.16 -9.53 15.53
C ALA A 147 -6.67 -9.02 14.17
N SER A 148 -5.83 -8.24 13.49
CA SER A 148 -6.14 -7.75 12.16
C SER A 148 -6.07 -8.89 11.14
N SER A 149 -6.72 -8.69 10.00
CA SER A 149 -6.67 -9.61 8.87
C SER A 149 -5.23 -9.82 8.43
N PHE A 150 -4.74 -11.06 8.52
CA PHE A 150 -3.40 -11.42 8.05
C PHE A 150 -3.16 -11.00 6.59
N TYR A 151 -4.19 -11.07 5.75
CA TYR A 151 -4.11 -10.64 4.36
C TYR A 151 -3.75 -9.14 4.24
N VAL A 152 -4.33 -8.30 5.09
CA VAL A 152 -4.04 -6.86 5.14
C VAL A 152 -2.64 -6.62 5.69
N GLU A 153 -2.33 -7.22 6.84
CA GLU A 153 -1.01 -7.11 7.49
C GLU A 153 0.12 -7.50 6.53
N LYS A 154 -0.01 -8.63 5.84
CA LYS A 154 0.95 -9.10 4.84
C LYS A 154 1.23 -8.02 3.80
N HIS A 155 0.20 -7.46 3.18
CA HIS A 155 0.40 -6.49 2.09
C HIS A 155 0.93 -5.16 2.61
N VAL A 156 0.55 -4.74 3.82
CA VAL A 156 1.13 -3.55 4.47
C VAL A 156 2.65 -3.72 4.63
N GLU A 157 3.09 -4.84 5.19
CA GLU A 157 4.53 -5.08 5.44
C GLU A 157 5.33 -5.22 4.14
N LEU A 158 4.74 -5.79 3.08
CA LEU A 158 5.33 -5.79 1.74
C LEU A 158 5.44 -4.38 1.15
N LEU A 159 4.41 -3.54 1.31
CA LEU A 159 4.44 -2.16 0.81
C LEU A 159 5.45 -1.27 1.56
N LYS A 160 5.76 -1.59 2.81
CA LYS A 160 6.78 -0.90 3.60
C LYS A 160 8.21 -1.19 3.15
N VAL A 161 8.46 -2.29 2.42
CA VAL A 161 9.82 -2.70 1.99
C VAL A 161 10.56 -1.58 1.26
N GLU A 162 9.93 -0.92 0.29
CA GLU A 162 10.56 0.16 -0.48
C GLU A 162 10.92 1.36 0.41
N LYS A 163 10.03 1.73 1.33
CA LYS A 163 10.26 2.80 2.30
C LYS A 163 11.41 2.45 3.24
N THR A 164 11.44 1.22 3.76
CA THR A 164 12.53 0.73 4.63
C THR A 164 13.88 0.77 3.93
N ILE A 165 13.94 0.37 2.65
CA ILE A 165 15.16 0.44 1.85
C ILE A 165 15.60 1.89 1.65
N ALA A 166 14.69 2.79 1.28
CA ALA A 166 15.01 4.20 1.10
C ALA A 166 15.54 4.84 2.39
N GLU A 167 14.92 4.54 3.53
CA GLU A 167 15.36 5.03 4.84
C GLU A 167 16.73 4.45 5.24
N ALA A 168 17.00 3.18 4.92
CA ALA A 168 18.32 2.59 5.15
C ALA A 168 19.40 3.23 4.26
N LEU A 169 19.09 3.55 3.00
CA LEU A 169 20.00 4.27 2.10
C LEU A 169 20.35 5.68 2.61
N LEU A 170 19.38 6.38 3.20
CA LEU A 170 19.64 7.67 3.87
C LEU A 170 20.60 7.49 5.05
N LEU A 171 20.36 6.52 5.93
CA LEU A 171 21.26 6.22 7.06
C LEU A 171 22.67 5.83 6.59
N TYR A 172 22.78 5.08 5.49
CA TYR A 172 24.08 4.78 4.88
C TYR A 172 24.80 6.05 4.41
N SER A 173 24.09 6.98 3.79
CA SER A 173 24.64 8.26 3.34
C SER A 173 25.09 9.17 4.49
N GLU A 174 24.44 9.05 5.65
CA GLU A 174 24.80 9.76 6.88
C GLU A 174 25.94 9.07 7.68
N GLY A 175 26.50 7.98 7.16
CA GLY A 175 27.56 7.21 7.82
C GLY A 175 27.07 6.28 8.93
N GLN A 176 25.76 6.18 9.15
CA GLN A 176 25.13 5.35 10.19
C GLN A 176 24.95 3.89 9.75
N GLN A 177 26.06 3.25 9.36
CA GLN A 177 26.09 1.91 8.77
C GLN A 177 25.39 0.84 9.62
N MET A 178 25.64 0.84 10.93
CA MET A 178 25.05 -0.15 11.84
C MET A 178 23.53 -0.01 11.95
N LEU A 179 23.02 1.23 12.05
CA LEU A 179 21.59 1.50 12.15
C LEU A 179 20.85 1.16 10.85
N ALA A 180 21.46 1.46 9.69
CA ALA A 180 20.93 1.09 8.39
C ALA A 180 20.77 -0.44 8.26
N ARG A 181 21.81 -1.20 8.63
CA ARG A 181 21.77 -2.68 8.62
C ARG A 181 20.75 -3.25 9.59
N GLU A 182 20.71 -2.74 10.81
CA GLU A 182 19.75 -3.19 11.82
C GLU A 182 18.31 -2.94 11.36
N LYS A 183 18.04 -1.82 10.70
CA LYS A 183 16.74 -1.49 10.14
C LYS A 183 16.30 -2.48 9.05
N LEU A 184 17.17 -2.77 8.09
CA LEU A 184 16.90 -3.77 7.05
C LEU A 184 16.70 -5.16 7.65
N ARG A 185 17.57 -5.56 8.58
CA ARG A 185 17.53 -6.86 9.24
C ARG A 185 16.25 -7.06 10.05
N ARG A 186 15.83 -6.08 10.86
CA ARG A 186 14.58 -6.17 11.63
C ARG A 186 13.36 -6.32 10.73
N HIS A 187 13.33 -5.61 9.60
CA HIS A 187 12.23 -5.76 8.64
C HIS A 187 12.26 -7.13 7.96
N ALA A 188 13.45 -7.63 7.59
CA ALA A 188 13.62 -8.98 7.05
C ALA A 188 13.18 -10.07 8.05
N ASP A 189 13.57 -9.95 9.32
CA ASP A 189 13.17 -10.86 10.40
C ASP A 189 11.63 -10.87 10.56
N ASN A 190 10.98 -9.71 10.51
CA ASN A 190 9.52 -9.61 10.57
C ASN A 190 8.85 -10.36 9.40
N LEU A 191 9.29 -10.10 8.17
CA LEU A 191 8.76 -10.79 6.98
C LEU A 191 9.00 -12.30 7.04
N LEU A 192 10.16 -12.74 7.52
CA LEU A 192 10.48 -14.15 7.69
C LEU A 192 9.56 -14.82 8.71
N LEU A 193 9.31 -14.19 9.86
CA LEU A 193 8.38 -14.70 10.86
C LEU A 193 6.96 -14.83 10.30
N MET A 194 6.49 -13.84 9.54
CA MET A 194 5.20 -13.90 8.86
C MET A 194 5.17 -15.04 7.81
N ALA A 195 6.24 -15.20 7.03
CA ALA A 195 6.38 -16.27 6.04
C ALA A 195 6.32 -17.65 6.69
N MET A 196 7.05 -17.87 7.78
CA MET A 196 7.09 -19.15 8.50
C MET A 196 5.72 -19.53 9.08
N ARG A 197 4.95 -18.55 9.57
CA ARG A 197 3.60 -18.79 10.12
C ARG A 197 2.55 -19.08 9.05
N SER A 198 2.72 -18.51 7.85
CA SER A 198 1.71 -18.57 6.77
C SER A 198 2.05 -19.52 5.63
N GLY A 199 3.31 -19.97 5.53
CA GLY A 199 3.82 -20.71 4.37
C GLY A 199 3.96 -19.85 3.10
N ASP A 200 3.93 -18.52 3.22
CA ASP A 200 3.88 -17.63 2.06
C ASP A 200 5.26 -17.38 1.43
N SER A 201 5.46 -17.94 0.24
CA SER A 201 6.72 -17.81 -0.49
C SER A 201 7.07 -16.37 -0.94
N VAL A 202 6.09 -15.46 -1.06
CA VAL A 202 6.38 -14.06 -1.44
C VAL A 202 7.05 -13.34 -0.29
N LEU A 203 6.54 -13.52 0.93
CA LEU A 203 7.15 -12.95 2.14
C LEU A 203 8.56 -13.49 2.35
N LEU A 204 8.78 -14.78 2.13
CA LEU A 204 10.11 -15.39 2.24
C LEU A 204 11.12 -14.77 1.26
N ARG A 205 10.73 -14.62 -0.01
CA ARG A 205 11.60 -14.03 -1.05
C ARG A 205 11.97 -12.57 -0.75
N GLU A 206 11.01 -11.78 -0.25
CA GLU A 206 11.28 -10.40 0.12
C GLU A 206 12.18 -10.30 1.36
N ALA A 207 12.01 -11.20 2.34
CA ALA A 207 12.92 -11.29 3.49
C ALA A 207 14.35 -11.61 3.04
N GLU A 208 14.53 -12.62 2.18
CA GLU A 208 15.84 -12.99 1.60
C GLU A 208 16.47 -11.82 0.83
N SER A 209 15.68 -11.11 0.03
CA SER A 209 16.13 -9.90 -0.70
C SER A 209 16.67 -8.83 0.25
N LEU A 210 16.00 -8.58 1.37
CA LEU A 210 16.45 -7.62 2.38
C LEU A 210 17.71 -8.06 3.11
N TYR A 211 17.87 -9.34 3.43
CA TYR A 211 19.12 -9.85 3.99
C TYR A 211 20.28 -9.66 3.01
N ILE A 212 20.08 -9.95 1.72
CA ILE A 212 21.10 -9.72 0.69
C ILE A 212 21.48 -8.23 0.64
N GLN A 213 20.51 -7.32 0.75
CA GLN A 213 20.79 -5.88 0.79
C GLN A 213 21.51 -5.43 2.06
N CYS A 214 21.27 -6.09 3.20
CA CYS A 214 21.99 -5.84 4.45
C CYS A 214 23.48 -6.23 4.37
N GLU A 215 23.79 -7.32 3.65
CA GLU A 215 25.15 -7.84 3.48
C GLU A 215 25.94 -7.16 2.37
N ARG A 216 25.29 -6.40 1.47
CA ARG A 216 26.01 -5.57 0.49
C ARG A 216 26.85 -4.56 1.26
N LYS A 217 28.17 -4.78 1.27
CA LYS A 217 29.14 -3.78 1.70
C LYS A 217 28.85 -2.52 0.91
N SER A 218 28.61 -1.42 1.61
CA SER A 218 28.81 -0.10 1.04
C SER A 218 30.31 -0.02 0.74
N ASP A 219 30.72 -0.45 -0.44
CA ASP A 219 32.07 -0.17 -0.90
C ASP A 219 32.19 1.36 -0.90
N PRO A 220 33.08 1.93 -0.07
CA PRO A 220 33.38 3.33 -0.22
C PRO A 220 33.89 3.47 -1.66
N ILE A 221 33.35 4.43 -2.39
CA ILE A 221 34.04 4.98 -3.56
C ILE A 221 35.32 5.59 -2.98
N GLU A 222 36.37 4.76 -2.85
CA GLU A 222 37.72 5.23 -2.70
C GLU A 222 37.96 6.11 -3.93
N LYS A 223 37.96 7.42 -3.70
CA LYS A 223 38.54 8.35 -4.65
C LYS A 223 39.99 7.90 -4.81
N GLU A 224 40.28 7.24 -5.92
CA GLU A 224 41.60 7.25 -6.53
C GLU A 224 41.99 8.71 -6.75
N GLN A 225 42.59 9.30 -5.72
CA GLN A 225 43.49 10.43 -5.83
C GLN A 225 44.75 10.07 -5.08
N THR A 226 45.50 9.14 -5.65
CA THR A 226 46.96 9.12 -5.51
C THR A 226 47.58 8.70 -6.84
N SER A 227 48.54 9.51 -7.28
CA SER A 227 49.49 9.34 -8.38
C SER A 227 49.02 9.66 -9.81
N ALA A 228 49.31 10.89 -10.25
CA ALA A 228 50.45 11.10 -11.15
C ALA A 228 50.79 12.60 -11.28
N MET A 229 52.01 12.92 -10.80
CA MET A 229 52.92 14.03 -11.15
C MET A 229 52.41 15.48 -11.13
#